data_AF-A0AAW9H8K6-F1
#
_entry.id   AF-A0AAW9H8K6-F1
#
_cell.length_a   1.000
_cell.length_b   1.000
_cell.length_c   1.000
_cell.angle_alpha   90.00
_cell.angle_beta   90.00
_cell.angle_gamma   90.00
#
_symmetry.space_group_name_H-M   'P 1'
#
loop_
_entity.id
_entity.type
_entity.pdbx_description
1 polymer ?
#
loop_
_entity_poly.entity_id
_entity_poly.type
_entity_poly.pdbx_seq_one_letter_code
_entity_poly.pdbx_strand_id
1 'polypeptide(L)'
;MAPFGATCVILFAASASPFAQPRNVIGGHFITSAVGLIALYGFGDTLVVLSLSVGVAIMLMQYFRAVHPPAGANPLVIILAGKSAVGFEFLVTPVLLGSIVLVAIAAVINNYAEESHWPAYWHGIGQRKRQP
;
A
#
# COMPACT_ATOMS: atom_id res chain seq x y z
N MET A 1 -7.35 6.13 -6.45
CA MET A 1 -5.99 6.31 -7.03
C MET A 1 -5.59 5.05 -7.78
N ALA A 2 -4.82 5.15 -8.87
CA ALA A 2 -4.47 4.00 -9.73
C ALA A 2 -3.87 2.78 -8.99
N PRO A 3 -2.99 2.93 -7.98
CA PRO A 3 -2.44 1.82 -7.19
C PRO A 3 -3.48 0.91 -6.54
N PHE A 4 -4.65 1.44 -6.16
CA PHE A 4 -5.72 0.63 -5.56
C PHE A 4 -6.30 -0.41 -6.52
N GLY A 5 -6.27 -0.18 -7.84
CA GLY A 5 -6.70 -1.19 -8.80
C GLY A 5 -5.86 -2.47 -8.70
N ALA A 6 -4.53 -2.32 -8.67
CA ALA A 6 -3.62 -3.44 -8.49
C ALA A 6 -3.72 -4.07 -7.08
N THR A 7 -4.00 -3.27 -6.04
CA THR A 7 -4.32 -3.78 -4.71
C THR A 7 -5.56 -4.67 -4.72
N CYS A 8 -6.64 -4.26 -5.39
CA CYS A 8 -7.85 -5.06 -5.54
C CYS A 8 -7.55 -6.41 -6.21
N VAL A 9 -6.74 -6.43 -7.27
CA VAL A 9 -6.35 -7.68 -7.94
C VAL A 9 -5.71 -8.64 -6.94
N ILE A 10 -4.76 -8.17 -6.12
CA ILE A 10 -4.10 -9.05 -5.15
C ILE A 10 -5.04 -9.44 -4.00
N LEU A 11 -5.87 -8.51 -3.49
CA LEU A 11 -6.79 -8.76 -2.39
C LEU A 11 -7.89 -9.77 -2.73
N PHE A 12 -8.33 -9.83 -3.98
CA PHE A 12 -9.47 -10.65 -4.40
C PHE A 12 -9.11 -11.84 -5.28
N ALA A 13 -7.99 -11.78 -6.03
CA ALA A 13 -7.55 -12.90 -6.87
C ALA A 13 -6.39 -13.70 -6.24
N ALA A 14 -5.69 -13.15 -5.25
CA ALA A 14 -4.53 -13.78 -4.60
C ALA A 14 -4.47 -13.46 -3.10
N SER A 15 -5.60 -13.55 -2.40
CA SER A 15 -5.77 -13.14 -1.00
C SER A 15 -4.83 -13.88 -0.02
N ALA A 16 -4.47 -15.13 -0.33
CA ALA A 16 -3.50 -15.93 0.44
C ALA A 16 -2.05 -15.40 0.35
N SER A 17 -1.76 -14.49 -0.57
CA SER A 17 -0.43 -13.89 -0.72
C SER A 17 -0.01 -13.16 0.56
N PRO A 18 1.26 -13.28 0.99
CA PRO A 18 1.77 -12.46 2.08
C PRO A 18 1.64 -10.96 1.77
N PHE A 19 1.69 -10.55 0.50
CA PHE A 19 1.57 -9.13 0.11
C PHE A 19 0.14 -8.59 0.18
N ALA A 20 -0.87 -9.48 0.26
CA ALA A 20 -2.26 -9.10 0.40
C ALA A 20 -2.62 -8.74 1.86
N GLN A 21 -1.79 -9.14 2.83
CA GLN A 21 -2.16 -9.04 4.24
C GLN A 21 -2.33 -7.58 4.71
N PRO A 22 -3.24 -7.29 5.66
CA PRO A 22 -3.65 -5.93 6.04
C PRO A 22 -2.51 -4.96 6.34
N ARG A 23 -1.50 -5.42 7.11
CA ARG A 23 -0.31 -4.62 7.45
C ARG A 23 0.41 -4.15 6.21
N ASN A 24 0.56 -5.02 5.21
CA ASN A 24 1.27 -4.70 3.99
C ASN A 24 0.45 -3.71 3.16
N VAL A 25 -0.85 -3.93 3.01
CA VAL A 25 -1.72 -3.01 2.24
C VAL A 25 -1.75 -1.62 2.87
N ILE A 26 -2.12 -1.51 4.14
CA ILE A 26 -2.29 -0.22 4.82
C ILE A 26 -0.92 0.45 5.02
N GLY A 27 0.04 -0.29 5.57
CA GLY A 27 1.39 0.22 5.83
C GLY A 27 2.13 0.59 4.56
N GLY A 28 2.06 -0.25 3.53
CA GLY A 28 2.68 0.00 2.24
C GLY A 28 2.15 1.29 1.61
N HIS A 29 0.83 1.43 1.46
CA HIS A 29 0.25 2.65 0.88
C HIS A 29 0.54 3.90 1.71
N PHE A 30 0.50 3.81 3.04
CA PHE A 30 0.79 4.95 3.90
C PHE A 30 2.26 5.39 3.78
N ILE A 31 3.20 4.46 3.93
CA ILE A 31 4.65 4.73 3.86
C ILE A 31 5.01 5.36 2.51
N THR A 32 4.61 4.74 1.40
CA THR A 32 5.01 5.22 0.08
C THR A 32 4.35 6.55 -0.28
N SER A 33 3.12 6.81 0.18
CA SER A 33 2.47 8.11 -0.02
C SER A 33 3.13 9.21 0.80
N ALA A 34 3.51 8.91 2.05
CA ALA A 34 4.24 9.85 2.89
C ALA A 34 5.58 10.24 2.25
N VAL A 35 6.32 9.27 1.70
CA VAL A 35 7.55 9.53 0.94
C VAL A 35 7.28 10.43 -0.26
N GLY A 36 6.26 10.12 -1.06
CA GLY A 36 5.89 10.94 -2.23
C GLY A 36 5.54 12.39 -1.86
N LEU A 37 4.75 12.59 -0.80
CA LEU A 37 4.38 13.92 -0.32
C LEU A 37 5.57 14.70 0.23
N ILE A 38 6.38 14.09 1.09
CA ILE A 38 7.60 14.72 1.63
C ILE A 38 8.52 15.12 0.48
N ALA A 39 8.69 14.24 -0.51
CA ALA A 39 9.57 14.50 -1.63
C ALA A 39 9.05 15.63 -2.54
N LEU A 40 7.74 15.60 -2.88
CA LEU A 40 7.11 16.64 -3.67
C LEU A 40 7.23 18.01 -2.99
N TYR A 41 6.89 18.09 -1.70
CA TYR A 41 6.91 19.35 -0.96
C TYR A 41 8.32 19.85 -0.68
N GLY A 42 9.27 18.96 -0.37
CA GLY A 42 10.65 19.30 -0.03
C GLY A 42 11.59 19.51 -1.22
N PHE A 43 11.40 18.77 -2.32
CA PHE A 43 12.37 18.75 -3.43
C PHE A 43 11.75 19.04 -4.82
N GLY A 44 10.41 19.14 -4.92
CA GLY A 44 9.71 19.44 -6.18
C GLY A 44 9.33 18.19 -6.98
N ASP A 45 9.03 18.38 -8.26
CA ASP A 45 8.37 17.40 -9.14
C ASP A 45 9.22 16.92 -10.33
N THR A 46 10.54 17.04 -10.22
CA THR A 46 11.46 16.59 -11.26
C THR A 46 11.52 15.06 -11.38
N LEU A 47 11.95 14.56 -12.55
CA LEU A 47 12.15 13.13 -12.80
C LEU A 47 13.16 12.48 -11.82
N VAL A 48 14.17 13.24 -11.38
CA VAL A 48 15.16 12.77 -10.40
C VAL A 48 14.51 12.55 -9.05
N VAL A 49 13.72 13.50 -8.56
CA VAL A 49 12.98 13.38 -7.30
C VAL A 49 12.00 12.22 -7.35
N LEU A 50 11.27 12.09 -8.45
CA LEU A 50 10.35 10.98 -8.70
C LEU A 50 11.04 9.62 -8.59
N SER A 51 12.16 9.44 -9.28
CA SER A 51 12.92 8.17 -9.30
C SER A 51 13.49 7.82 -7.93
N LEU A 52 14.09 8.80 -7.24
CA LEU A 52 14.63 8.62 -5.89
C LEU A 52 13.52 8.31 -4.88
N SER A 53 12.36 8.96 -5.00
CA SER A 53 11.22 8.75 -4.11
C SER A 53 10.69 7.33 -4.20
N VAL A 54 10.62 6.76 -5.41
CA VAL A 54 10.23 5.35 -5.59
C VAL A 54 11.25 4.42 -4.92
N GLY A 55 12.55 4.64 -5.12
CA GLY A 55 13.60 3.84 -4.49
C GLY A 55 13.53 3.88 -2.96
N VAL A 56 13.41 5.08 -2.38
CA VAL A 56 13.27 5.27 -0.93
C VAL A 56 11.98 4.64 -0.40
N ALA A 57 10.86 4.78 -1.11
CA ALA A 57 9.59 4.19 -0.73
C ALA A 57 9.67 2.65 -0.66
N ILE A 58 10.32 2.02 -1.63
CA ILE A 58 10.55 0.56 -1.65
C ILE A 58 11.44 0.15 -0.48
N MET A 59 12.57 0.86 -0.26
CA MET A 59 13.47 0.61 0.85
C MET A 59 12.73 0.69 2.20
N LEU A 60 11.90 1.71 2.40
CA LEU A 60 11.15 1.87 3.66
C LEU A 60 10.08 0.79 3.83
N MET A 61 9.38 0.38 2.77
CA MET A 61 8.47 -0.77 2.85
C MET A 61 9.21 -2.05 3.28
N GLN A 62 10.41 -2.29 2.77
CA GLN A 62 11.25 -3.43 3.18
C GLN A 62 11.67 -3.30 4.66
N TYR A 63 12.14 -2.13 5.07
CA TYR A 63 12.56 -1.85 6.43
C TYR A 63 11.43 -2.06 7.45
N PHE A 64 10.24 -1.52 7.17
CA PHE A 64 9.06 -1.66 8.04
C PHE A 64 8.32 -3.00 7.87
N ARG A 65 8.81 -3.91 7.02
CA ARG A 65 8.16 -5.19 6.70
C ARG A 65 6.69 -5.00 6.32
N ALA A 66 6.46 -4.04 5.43
CA ALA A 66 5.14 -3.62 4.95
C ALA A 66 5.11 -3.63 3.41
N VAL A 67 5.80 -4.59 2.79
CA VAL A 67 5.92 -4.66 1.33
C VAL A 67 4.56 -4.97 0.71
N HIS A 68 4.03 -3.99 -0.03
CA HIS A 68 2.85 -4.14 -0.86
C HIS A 68 3.18 -3.60 -2.25
N PRO A 69 3.53 -4.46 -3.23
CA PRO A 69 4.03 -4.03 -4.53
C PRO A 69 3.17 -2.96 -5.24
N PRO A 70 1.82 -3.01 -5.20
CA PRO A 70 0.98 -1.94 -5.76
C PRO A 70 1.28 -0.55 -5.19
N ALA A 71 1.59 -0.45 -3.90
CA ALA A 71 1.89 0.82 -3.24
C ALA A 71 3.18 1.48 -3.73
N GLY A 72 4.08 0.73 -4.40
CA GLY A 72 5.30 1.28 -4.99
C GLY A 72 5.06 2.36 -6.04
N ALA A 73 3.86 2.40 -6.64
CA ALA A 73 3.47 3.43 -7.61
C ALA A 73 2.92 4.72 -6.97
N ASN A 74 2.69 4.76 -5.65
CA ASN A 74 2.12 5.95 -5.00
C ASN A 74 2.99 7.22 -5.15
N PRO A 75 4.34 7.18 -4.99
CA PRO A 75 5.17 8.36 -5.17
C PRO A 75 5.05 8.94 -6.59
N LEU A 76 4.92 8.08 -7.61
CA LEU A 76 4.70 8.51 -9.00
C LEU A 76 3.40 9.29 -9.13
N VAL A 77 2.30 8.75 -8.58
CA VAL A 77 0.98 9.40 -8.63
C VAL A 77 1.00 10.77 -7.98
N ILE A 78 1.63 10.87 -6.81
CA ILE A 78 1.67 12.12 -6.04
C ILE A 78 2.54 13.16 -6.73
N ILE A 79 3.75 12.78 -7.15
CA ILE A 79 4.71 13.71 -7.72
C ILE A 79 4.25 14.20 -9.10
N LEU A 80 3.72 13.31 -9.95
CA LEU A 80 3.19 13.70 -11.27
C LEU A 80 1.94 14.57 -11.18
N ALA A 81 1.15 14.45 -10.12
CA ALA A 81 -0.01 15.32 -9.91
C ALA A 81 0.40 16.74 -9.50
N GLY A 82 1.52 16.89 -8.79
CA GLY A 82 2.07 18.18 -8.40
C GLY A 82 1.36 18.85 -7.22
N LYS A 83 1.99 19.90 -6.68
CA LYS A 83 1.55 20.59 -5.44
C LYS A 83 0.18 21.27 -5.57
N SER A 84 -0.23 21.63 -6.79
CA SER A 84 -1.51 22.29 -7.05
C SER A 84 -2.71 21.33 -6.93
N ALA A 85 -2.48 20.02 -7.04
CA ALA A 85 -3.54 19.01 -7.05
C ALA A 85 -3.55 18.12 -5.80
N VAL A 86 -2.42 18.03 -5.08
CA VAL A 86 -2.25 17.08 -3.98
C VAL A 86 -1.54 17.74 -2.80
N GLY A 87 -2.21 17.77 -1.64
CA GLY A 87 -1.63 18.14 -0.36
C GLY A 87 -1.53 16.98 0.63
N PHE A 88 -1.16 17.30 1.88
CA PHE A 88 -0.96 16.29 2.93
C PHE A 88 -2.25 15.59 3.35
N GLU A 89 -3.41 16.20 3.11
CA GLU A 89 -4.73 15.57 3.26
C GLU A 89 -4.88 14.30 2.41
N PHE A 90 -4.13 14.19 1.31
CA PHE A 90 -4.09 12.99 0.46
C PHE A 90 -3.70 11.73 1.24
N LEU A 91 -2.86 11.89 2.28
CA LEU A 91 -2.42 10.80 3.15
C LEU A 91 -3.58 10.22 3.98
N VAL A 92 -4.52 11.08 4.40
CA VAL A 92 -5.73 10.66 5.14
C VAL A 92 -6.76 10.13 4.15
N THR A 93 -7.08 10.93 3.13
CA THR A 93 -8.01 10.59 2.05
C THR A 93 -7.42 11.00 0.71
N PRO A 94 -7.20 10.06 -0.23
CA PRO A 94 -7.77 8.72 -0.26
C PRO A 94 -6.91 7.62 0.36
N VAL A 95 -5.66 7.88 0.77
CA VAL A 95 -4.68 6.81 1.03
C VAL A 95 -5.05 5.93 2.24
N LEU A 96 -5.08 6.51 3.45
CA LEU A 96 -5.30 5.73 4.67
C LEU A 96 -6.74 5.19 4.73
N LEU A 97 -7.73 6.06 4.53
CA LEU A 97 -9.13 5.64 4.56
C LEU A 97 -9.44 4.60 3.47
N GLY A 98 -8.95 4.82 2.24
CA GLY A 98 -9.19 3.91 1.13
C GLY A 98 -8.54 2.54 1.35
N SER A 99 -7.32 2.49 1.87
CA SER A 99 -6.65 1.21 2.17
C SER A 99 -7.35 0.44 3.30
N ILE A 100 -7.83 1.13 4.34
CA ILE A 100 -8.63 0.50 5.42
C ILE A 100 -9.94 -0.07 4.85
N VAL A 101 -10.66 0.70 4.04
CA VAL A 101 -11.92 0.25 3.41
C VAL A 101 -11.68 -0.95 2.52
N LEU A 102 -10.63 -0.95 1.69
CA LEU A 102 -10.29 -2.10 0.86
C LEU A 102 -9.98 -3.36 1.68
N VAL A 103 -9.21 -3.23 2.76
CA VAL A 103 -8.95 -4.35 3.68
C VAL A 103 -10.23 -4.85 4.32
N ALA A 104 -11.13 -3.96 4.75
CA ALA A 104 -12.41 -4.35 5.36
C ALA A 104 -13.30 -5.11 4.36
N ILE A 105 -13.39 -4.64 3.12
CA ILE A 105 -14.13 -5.32 2.05
C ILE A 105 -13.50 -6.69 1.74
N ALA A 106 -12.17 -6.75 1.65
CA ALA A 106 -11.44 -8.01 1.47
C ALA A 106 -11.66 -8.99 2.62
N ALA A 107 -11.75 -8.51 3.87
CA ALA A 107 -12.10 -9.36 5.00
C ALA A 107 -13.52 -9.93 4.85
N VAL A 108 -14.50 -9.13 4.44
CA VAL A 108 -15.87 -9.65 4.24
C VAL A 108 -15.91 -10.70 3.13
N ILE A 109 -15.32 -10.40 1.97
CA ILE A 109 -15.39 -11.28 0.79
C ILE A 109 -14.61 -12.59 1.02
N ASN A 110 -13.37 -12.51 1.49
CA ASN A 110 -12.52 -13.69 1.65
C ASN A 110 -12.96 -14.60 2.81
N ASN A 111 -13.82 -14.14 3.72
CA ASN A 111 -14.36 -14.98 4.81
C ASN A 111 -15.83 -15.40 4.61
N TYR A 112 -16.47 -15.02 3.50
CA TYR A 112 -17.90 -15.31 3.30
C TYR A 112 -18.19 -16.78 2.93
N ALA A 113 -17.22 -17.49 2.33
CA ALA A 113 -17.42 -18.85 1.80
C ALA A 113 -16.28 -19.85 2.08
N GLU A 114 -15.16 -19.42 2.67
CA GLU A 114 -13.99 -20.28 2.90
C GLU A 114 -13.94 -20.82 4.35
N GLU A 115 -13.51 -22.08 4.52
CA GLU A 115 -13.15 -22.62 5.84
C GLU A 115 -11.84 -22.02 6.39
N SER A 116 -11.04 -21.36 5.54
CA SER A 116 -9.81 -20.66 5.93
C SER A 116 -10.08 -19.19 6.23
N HIS A 117 -9.73 -18.75 7.44
CA HIS A 117 -9.90 -17.35 7.82
C HIS A 117 -8.79 -16.45 7.23
N TRP A 118 -9.20 -15.37 6.56
CA TRP A 118 -8.33 -14.27 6.17
C TRP A 118 -8.53 -13.07 7.13
N PRO A 119 -7.48 -12.34 7.52
CA PRO A 119 -6.10 -12.46 7.10
C PRO A 119 -5.35 -13.59 7.81
N ALA A 120 -4.34 -14.12 7.13
CA ALA A 120 -3.42 -15.11 7.70
C ALA A 120 -2.61 -14.51 8.87
N TYR A 121 -2.31 -13.21 8.83
CA TYR A 121 -1.74 -12.47 9.95
C TYR A 121 -2.01 -10.97 9.90
N TRP A 122 -2.08 -10.36 11.08
CA TRP A 122 -2.23 -8.90 11.24
C TRP A 122 -0.90 -8.19 11.49
N HIS A 123 -0.01 -8.76 12.30
CA HIS A 123 1.20 -8.07 12.79
C HIS A 123 2.53 -8.69 12.32
N GLY A 124 2.52 -9.71 11.47
CA GLY A 124 3.75 -10.36 10.97
C GLY A 124 4.57 -11.10 12.05
N ILE A 125 4.02 -11.21 13.26
CA ILE A 125 4.54 -12.02 14.37
C ILE A 125 3.63 -13.25 14.45
N GLY A 126 4.14 -14.41 14.03
CA GLY A 126 3.37 -15.66 14.03
C GLY A 126 3.26 -16.28 12.64
N GLN A 127 4.37 -16.86 12.18
CA GLN A 127 4.32 -17.84 11.09
C GLN A 127 3.91 -19.18 11.70
N ARG A 128 2.69 -19.67 11.39
CA ARG A 128 2.47 -21.12 11.34
C ARG A 128 2.36 -21.49 9.87
N LYS A 129 3.45 -22.09 9.36
CA LYS A 129 3.52 -22.72 8.05
C LYS A 129 2.30 -23.62 7.85
N ARG A 130 1.51 -23.33 6.82
CA ARG A 130 0.88 -24.38 6.02
C ARG A 130 1.05 -23.98 4.56
N GLN A 131 2.19 -24.37 4.01
CA GLN A 131 2.31 -24.61 2.56
C GLN A 131 1.93 -26.08 2.35
N PRO A 132 1.05 -26.41 1.39
CA PRO A 132 1.07 -27.73 0.78
C PRO A 132 2.33 -27.93 -0.07
#